data_AF-A0A950ZLP8-F1
#
_entry.id   AF-A0A950ZLP8-F1
#
_cell.length_a   1.000
_cell.length_b   1.000
_cell.length_c   1.000
_cell.angle_alpha   90.00
_cell.angle_beta   90.00
_cell.angle_gamma   90.00
#
_symmetry.space_group_name_H-M   'P 1'
#
loop_
_entity.id
_entity.type
_entity.pdbx_description
1 polymer ?
#
loop_
_entity_poly.entity_id
_entity_poly.type
_entity_poly.pdbx_seq_one_letter_code
_entity_poly.pdbx_strand_id
1 'polypeptide(L)'
;MNAPLIVDGSGRYLEHDSTTATYVCMRCQSVAVDVAAAAREMRLRETLQTDTLVCPVCGLEMLLPEEDPDAAVVECPACETRFGVEEGRRFLHGGGSVGGLDAASFEP
;
A
#
# COMPACT_ATOMS: atom_id res chain seq x y z
N MET A 1 -15.11 24.98 14.08
CA MET A 1 -14.57 23.78 13.40
C MET A 1 -14.26 24.12 11.96
N ASN A 2 -13.21 23.52 11.39
CA ASN A 2 -12.87 23.70 9.97
C ASN A 2 -13.69 22.72 9.11
N ALA A 3 -13.94 23.04 7.85
CA ALA A 3 -14.59 22.14 6.90
C ALA A 3 -13.76 20.85 6.73
N PRO A 4 -14.37 19.65 6.78
CA PRO A 4 -13.70 18.43 6.40
C PRO A 4 -13.42 18.43 4.89
N LEU A 5 -12.29 17.83 4.53
CA LEU A 5 -11.79 17.72 3.16
C LEU A 5 -11.95 16.29 2.68
N ILE A 6 -12.50 16.12 1.48
CA ILE A 6 -12.73 14.84 0.84
C ILE A 6 -11.69 14.67 -0.27
N VAL A 7 -10.98 13.54 -0.22
CA VAL A 7 -9.94 13.15 -1.18
C VAL A 7 -10.23 11.77 -1.74
N ASP A 8 -9.70 11.49 -2.92
CA ASP A 8 -9.75 10.13 -3.50
C ASP A 8 -8.71 9.19 -2.86
N GLY A 9 -8.69 7.94 -3.30
CA GLY A 9 -7.76 6.92 -2.80
C GLY A 9 -6.28 7.23 -3.09
N SER A 10 -5.97 8.21 -3.95
CA SER A 10 -4.61 8.68 -4.24
C SER A 10 -4.23 9.93 -3.44
N GLY A 11 -5.16 10.49 -2.66
CA GLY A 11 -4.95 11.74 -1.91
C GLY A 11 -5.25 13.01 -2.69
N ARG A 12 -5.81 12.90 -3.89
CA ARG A 12 -6.18 14.06 -4.67
C ARG A 12 -7.49 14.64 -4.14
N TYR A 13 -7.51 15.97 -4.04
CA TYR A 13 -8.70 16.72 -3.62
C TYR A 13 -9.89 16.47 -4.55
N LEU A 14 -11.05 16.18 -3.95
CA LEU A 14 -12.33 16.09 -4.63
C LEU A 14 -13.23 17.27 -4.26
N GLU A 15 -13.55 17.40 -2.98
CA GLU A 15 -14.43 18.45 -2.47
C GLU A 15 -14.19 18.72 -0.97
N HIS A 16 -14.90 19.70 -0.39
CA HIS A 16 -14.92 19.94 1.05
C HIS A 16 -16.35 20.27 1.48
N ASP A 17 -16.77 19.81 2.67
CA ASP A 17 -18.09 20.13 3.18
C ASP A 17 -18.06 21.48 3.90
N SER A 18 -18.43 22.54 3.17
CA SER A 18 -18.49 23.89 3.71
C SER A 18 -19.60 24.10 4.74
N THR A 19 -20.61 23.23 4.81
CA THR A 19 -21.78 23.43 5.70
C THR A 19 -21.45 23.26 7.17
N THR A 20 -20.37 22.52 7.47
CA THR A 20 -19.89 22.25 8.82
C THR A 20 -18.80 23.25 9.28
N ALA A 21 -18.38 24.16 8.38
CA ALA A 21 -17.35 25.15 8.68
C ALA A 21 -17.85 26.26 9.61
N THR A 22 -17.13 26.51 10.70
CA THR A 22 -17.38 27.64 11.61
C THR A 22 -16.43 28.81 11.35
N TYR A 23 -15.28 28.56 10.72
CA TYR A 23 -14.27 29.58 10.47
C TYR A 23 -14.23 29.97 9.00
N VAL A 24 -14.36 31.28 8.75
CA VAL A 24 -14.36 31.87 7.41
C VAL A 24 -13.39 33.05 7.35
N CYS A 25 -12.77 33.24 6.19
CA CYS A 25 -11.93 34.41 5.93
C CYS A 25 -12.79 35.68 5.85
N MET A 26 -12.51 36.68 6.69
CA MET A 26 -13.30 37.92 6.71
C MET A 26 -13.16 38.78 5.44
N ARG A 27 -12.14 38.54 4.60
CA ARG A 27 -11.94 39.31 3.34
C ARG A 27 -12.68 38.70 2.15
N CYS A 28 -12.53 37.39 1.96
CA CYS A 28 -13.02 36.70 0.75
C CYS A 28 -14.13 35.68 1.06
N GLN A 29 -14.53 35.54 2.33
CA GLN A 29 -15.57 34.63 2.80
C GLN A 29 -15.30 33.13 2.55
N SER A 30 -14.08 32.77 2.13
CA SER A 30 -13.68 31.37 1.96
C SER A 30 -13.64 30.63 3.30
N VAL A 31 -14.08 29.37 3.31
CA VAL A 31 -14.06 28.51 4.51
C VAL A 31 -12.65 28.01 4.82
N ALA A 32 -12.33 27.87 6.10
CA ALA A 32 -11.12 27.18 6.54
C ALA A 32 -11.33 25.66 6.46
N VAL A 33 -10.36 24.93 5.91
CA VAL A 33 -10.43 23.49 5.65
C VAL A 33 -9.43 22.72 6.51
N ASP A 34 -9.82 21.56 7.05
CA ASP A 34 -8.94 20.70 7.86
C ASP A 34 -8.18 19.68 6.99
N VAL A 35 -7.02 20.12 6.48
CA VAL A 35 -6.10 19.23 5.74
C VAL A 35 -5.42 18.20 6.64
N ALA A 36 -5.30 18.46 7.94
CA ALA A 36 -4.61 17.56 8.86
C ALA A 36 -5.45 16.32 9.18
N ALA A 37 -6.78 16.47 9.24
CA ALA A 37 -7.71 15.35 9.35
C ALA A 37 -7.60 14.40 8.16
N ALA A 38 -7.66 14.92 6.93
CA ALA A 38 -7.50 14.11 5.72
C ALA A 38 -6.16 13.35 5.70
N ALA A 39 -5.05 14.02 6.06
CA ALA A 39 -3.74 13.38 6.13
C ALA A 39 -3.63 12.29 7.21
N ARG A 40 -4.43 12.35 8.30
CA ARG A 40 -4.48 11.25 9.28
C ARG A 40 -5.25 10.05 8.74
N GLU A 41 -6.37 10.30 8.08
CA GLU A 41 -7.21 9.24 7.51
C GLU A 41 -6.51 8.50 6.36
N MET A 42 -5.80 9.22 5.49
CA MET A 42 -4.98 8.63 4.44
C MET A 42 -3.89 7.70 5.01
N ARG A 43 -3.20 8.13 6.08
CA ARG A 43 -2.19 7.29 6.74
C ARG A 43 -2.80 6.07 7.41
N LEU A 44 -3.98 6.21 8.03
CA LEU A 44 -4.70 5.06 8.58
C LEU A 44 -5.05 4.05 7.47
N ARG A 45 -5.49 4.55 6.31
CA ARG A 45 -5.80 3.70 5.15
C ARG A 45 -4.56 3.02 4.58
N GLU A 46 -3.42 3.70 4.54
CA GLU A 46 -2.13 3.11 4.15
C GLU A 46 -1.68 2.02 5.13
N THR A 47 -1.86 2.23 6.44
CA THR A 47 -1.59 1.16 7.44
C THR A 47 -2.56 -0.02 7.35
N LEU A 48 -3.73 0.17 6.72
CA LEU A 48 -4.70 -0.88 6.43
C LEU A 48 -4.52 -1.47 5.02
N GLN A 49 -3.60 -0.96 4.20
CA GLN A 49 -3.25 -1.60 2.95
C GLN A 49 -2.55 -2.92 3.29
N THR A 50 -3.32 -3.97 3.10
CA THR A 50 -3.00 -5.37 3.36
C THR A 50 -1.62 -5.71 2.80
N ASP A 51 -0.74 -6.19 3.67
CA ASP A 51 0.52 -6.76 3.25
C ASP A 51 0.24 -7.86 2.21
N THR A 52 0.69 -7.62 0.99
CA THR A 52 0.61 -8.57 -0.10
C THR A 52 1.83 -9.50 -0.02
N LEU A 53 1.66 -10.77 -0.40
CA LEU A 53 2.74 -11.74 -0.53
C LEU A 53 2.85 -12.16 -1.97
N VAL A 54 4.08 -12.30 -2.46
CA VAL A 54 4.33 -12.92 -3.75
C VAL A 54 4.88 -14.32 -3.50
N CYS A 55 4.26 -15.35 -4.09
CA CYS A 55 4.81 -16.69 -4.04
C CYS A 55 6.18 -16.72 -4.76
N PRO A 56 7.26 -17.17 -4.10
CA PRO A 56 8.60 -17.19 -4.70
C PRO A 56 8.74 -18.17 -5.88
N VAL A 57 7.80 -19.13 -6.00
CA VAL A 57 7.86 -20.20 -7.01
C VAL A 57 7.03 -19.88 -8.24
N CYS A 58 5.79 -19.43 -8.07
CA CYS A 58 4.87 -19.17 -9.19
C CYS A 58 4.58 -17.69 -9.42
N GLY A 59 5.01 -16.80 -8.53
CA GLY A 59 4.78 -15.36 -8.64
C GLY A 59 3.35 -14.91 -8.34
N LEU A 60 2.49 -15.78 -7.80
CA LEU A 60 1.12 -15.40 -7.44
C LEU A 60 1.12 -14.36 -6.31
N GLU A 61 0.43 -13.25 -6.53
CA GLU A 61 0.11 -12.25 -5.50
C GLU A 61 -1.05 -12.74 -4.62
N MET A 62 -0.85 -12.70 -3.32
CA MET A 62 -1.79 -13.17 -2.30
C MET A 62 -1.91 -12.14 -1.17
N LEU A 63 -3.05 -12.08 -0.51
CA LEU A 63 -3.23 -11.25 0.69
C LEU A 63 -2.74 -12.03 1.91
N LEU A 64 -2.12 -11.35 2.88
CA LEU A 64 -1.83 -11.98 4.18
C LEU A 64 -3.15 -12.48 4.81
N PRO A 65 -3.15 -13.69 5.42
CA PRO A 65 -4.27 -14.12 6.23
C PRO A 65 -4.51 -13.13 7.38
N GLU A 66 -5.74 -12.62 7.50
CA GLU A 66 -6.12 -11.67 8.56
C GLU A 66 -6.05 -12.29 9.98
N GLU A 67 -6.11 -13.62 10.07
CA GLU A 67 -6.30 -14.32 11.35
C GLU A 67 -5.00 -14.56 12.14
N ASP A 68 -3.82 -14.41 11.54
CA ASP A 68 -2.55 -14.55 12.27
C ASP A 68 -1.40 -13.78 11.58
N PRO A 69 -1.17 -12.49 11.94
CA PRO A 69 -0.11 -11.67 11.35
C PRO A 69 1.30 -12.19 11.69
N ASP A 70 1.41 -13.12 12.64
CA ASP A 70 2.65 -13.78 13.03
C ASP A 70 2.79 -15.20 12.42
N ALA A 71 1.88 -15.60 11.51
CA ALA A 71 1.98 -16.86 10.79
C ALA A 71 3.33 -16.93 10.05
N ALA A 72 4.26 -17.72 10.58
CA ALA A 72 5.61 -17.79 10.04
C ALA A 72 5.67 -18.44 8.63
N VAL A 73 4.61 -19.13 8.19
CA VAL A 73 4.57 -19.92 6.95
C VAL A 73 3.20 -19.81 6.28
N VAL A 74 3.19 -19.60 4.96
CA VAL A 74 1.99 -19.55 4.11
C VAL A 74 2.11 -20.61 3.00
N GLU A 75 0.99 -21.20 2.60
CA GLU A 75 0.89 -22.14 1.50
C GLU A 75 0.26 -21.47 0.27
N CYS A 76 0.93 -21.54 -0.88
CA CYS A 76 0.41 -20.98 -2.11
C CYS A 76 -0.75 -21.84 -2.66
N PRO A 77 -1.94 -21.26 -2.95
CA PRO A 77 -3.07 -22.03 -3.47
C PRO A 77 -2.89 -22.46 -4.94
N ALA A 78 -1.94 -21.88 -5.67
CA ALA A 78 -1.71 -22.22 -7.08
C ALA A 78 -0.67 -23.33 -7.29
N CYS A 79 0.37 -23.37 -6.44
CA CYS A 79 1.48 -24.32 -6.59
C CYS A 79 1.77 -25.13 -5.33
N GLU A 80 0.91 -25.02 -4.31
CA GLU A 80 0.96 -25.76 -3.03
C GLU A 80 2.30 -25.63 -2.29
N THR A 81 3.10 -24.64 -2.68
CA THR A 81 4.40 -24.39 -2.08
C THR A 81 4.22 -23.68 -0.76
N ARG A 82 4.87 -24.19 0.28
CA ARG A 82 4.96 -23.58 1.59
C ARG A 82 6.21 -22.72 1.69
N PHE A 83 6.06 -21.46 2.05
CA PHE A 83 7.17 -20.51 2.17
C PHE A 83 6.93 -19.53 3.33
N GLY A 84 7.99 -18.90 3.82
CA GLY A 84 7.88 -17.95 4.92
C GLY A 84 7.27 -16.62 4.49
N VAL A 85 6.48 -15.98 5.35
CA VAL A 85 5.89 -14.64 5.08
C VAL A 85 6.96 -13.61 4.74
N GLU A 86 8.08 -13.61 5.48
CA GLU A 86 9.24 -12.75 5.21
C GLU A 86 9.87 -13.00 3.84
N GLU A 87 9.83 -14.25 3.36
CA GLU A 87 10.36 -14.62 2.05
C GLU A 87 9.45 -14.11 0.93
N GLY A 88 8.13 -14.19 1.08
CA GLY A 88 7.18 -13.62 0.11
C GLY A 88 7.10 -12.09 0.13
N ARG A 89 7.34 -11.45 1.27
CA ARG A 89 7.44 -9.98 1.40
C ARG A 89 8.69 -9.40 0.76
N ARG A 90 9.83 -10.10 0.82
CA ARG A 90 11.09 -9.65 0.20
C ARG A 90 10.97 -9.42 -1.30
N PHE A 91 10.10 -10.15 -1.99
CA PHE A 91 9.85 -9.95 -3.43
C PHE A 91 9.13 -8.63 -3.74
N LEU A 92 8.46 -8.00 -2.78
CA LEU A 92 7.86 -6.67 -2.95
C LEU A 92 8.86 -5.52 -2.91
N HIS A 93 10.05 -5.72 -2.30
CA HIS A 93 11.06 -4.68 -2.12
C HIS A 93 12.25 -4.76 -3.10
N GLY A 94 12.12 -5.54 -4.18
CA GLY A 94 13.09 -5.54 -5.27
C GLY A 94 14.08 -6.70 -5.22
N GLY A 95 13.71 -7.78 -5.90
CA GLY A 95 14.64 -8.81 -6.39
C GLY A 95 14.43 -8.99 -7.88
N GLY A 96 15.19 -8.24 -8.68
CA GLY A 96 15.09 -8.24 -10.13
C GLY A 96 15.25 -9.64 -10.76
N SER A 97 14.35 -9.92 -11.70
CA SER A 97 14.56 -10.67 -12.95
C SER A 97 15.80 -11.58 -13.08
N VAL A 98 15.54 -12.90 -13.13
CA VAL A 98 16.06 -13.91 -14.08
C VAL A 98 17.39 -13.62 -14.82
N GLY A 99 18.34 -14.57 -14.70
CA GLY A 99 19.47 -14.71 -15.62
C GLY A 99 20.52 -15.72 -15.17
N GLY A 100 20.17 -17.01 -15.16
CA GLY A 100 21.12 -18.10 -14.92
C GLY A 100 22.17 -18.20 -16.03
N LEU A 101 23.43 -18.22 -15.61
CA LEU A 101 24.57 -19.00 -16.13
C LEU A 101 24.42 -19.60 -17.54
N ASP A 102 25.17 -19.06 -18.50
CA ASP A 102 25.87 -19.90 -19.48
C ASP A 102 27.32 -19.44 -19.59
N ALA A 103 28.21 -20.31 -19.10
CA ALA A 103 29.63 -20.24 -19.35
C ALA A 103 29.91 -20.74 -20.76
N ALA A 104 30.49 -19.90 -21.61
CA ALA A 104 31.20 -20.35 -22.80
C ALA A 104 32.48 -19.53 -22.97
N SER A 105 33.60 -20.22 -22.77
CA SER A 105 34.97 -19.80 -23.01
C SER A 105 35.18 -19.37 -24.47
N PHE A 106 35.86 -18.24 -24.72
CA PHE A 106 36.76 -18.05 -25.88
C PHE A 106 37.56 -16.74 -25.76
N GLU A 107 38.89 -16.83 -25.65
CA GLU A 107 39.84 -15.76 -25.99
C GLU A 107 40.65 -16.22 -27.21
N PRO A 108 40.85 -15.36 -28.23
CA PRO A 108 41.98 -15.47 -29.15
C PRO A 108 43.16 -14.58 -28.75
#